data_AF-A0A2E9XL67-F1
#
_entry.id   AF-A0A2E9XL67-F1
#
_cell.length_a   1.000
_cell.length_b   1.000
_cell.length_c   1.000
_cell.angle_alpha   90.00
_cell.angle_beta   90.00
_cell.angle_gamma   90.00
#
_symmetry.space_group_name_H-M   'P 1'
#
loop_
_entity.id
_entity.type
_entity.pdbx_description
1 polymer ?
#
loop_
_entity_poly.entity_id
_entity_poly.type
_entity_poly.pdbx_seq_one_letter_code
_entity_poly.pdbx_strand_id
1 'polypeptide(L)'
;MALGTVPVNDPRVLKNLYILFLLFSSFILPHLFLYAEESISKPTALISALFWQKYSNKTLIYWPWGNEEENNSTNLELKVGSNGLSKKFAYYGQKNLNFYEKKYFSPREISLMSEKEKELMNETPLVAEFPFSAKQDEIQEFILLFIKDSQTGRFKIYPLPFSKQRIPFGSYHFISQAREELNFTINQDRMSLGPGEKNFQDFSKLTNTPMIQVTGYRREDNEYKKFYSQNFSNNKNRRGYLFFSPDRKRIKVTLLMENDDPIESVLGYGIERVKKEEKEEIEDKTPLASPTSIIP
;
A
#
# COMPACT_ATOMS: atom_id res chain seq x y z
N MET A 1 64.46 -47.76 -1.33
CA MET A 1 65.59 -46.92 -0.89
C MET A 1 65.03 -45.59 -0.39
N ALA A 2 65.37 -45.27 0.85
CA ALA A 2 65.31 -43.98 1.54
C ALA A 2 64.06 -43.08 1.41
N LEU A 3 63.22 -43.12 2.46
CA LEU A 3 62.46 -41.95 2.93
C LEU A 3 63.45 -40.90 3.42
N GLY A 4 63.57 -39.79 2.68
CA GLY A 4 64.31 -38.60 3.12
C GLY A 4 63.43 -37.73 4.00
N THR A 5 63.58 -37.82 5.31
CA THR A 5 63.01 -36.87 6.27
C THR A 5 63.80 -35.57 6.22
N VAL A 6 63.21 -34.49 5.73
CA VAL A 6 63.76 -33.14 5.84
C VAL A 6 63.54 -32.64 7.28
N PRO A 7 64.56 -32.14 7.98
CA PRO A 7 64.41 -31.69 9.36
C PRO A 7 63.59 -30.40 9.42
N VAL A 8 62.47 -30.45 10.15
CA VAL A 8 61.53 -29.34 10.41
C VAL A 8 62.09 -28.42 11.50
N ASN A 9 63.32 -27.91 11.31
CA ASN A 9 63.95 -26.99 12.27
C ASN A 9 64.97 -26.06 11.60
N ASP A 10 64.68 -25.60 10.37
CA ASP A 10 65.41 -24.47 9.80
C ASP A 10 64.67 -23.15 10.15
N PRO A 11 65.26 -22.27 10.99
CA PRO A 11 64.64 -20.99 11.35
C PRO A 11 64.43 -20.06 10.16
N ARG A 12 65.06 -20.31 9.01
CA ARG A 12 64.84 -19.55 7.77
C ARG A 12 63.54 -19.94 7.07
N VAL A 13 63.13 -21.21 7.15
CA VAL A 13 61.86 -21.71 6.59
C VAL A 13 60.68 -21.19 7.42
N LEU A 14 60.82 -21.16 8.75
CA LEU A 14 59.81 -20.59 9.64
C LEU A 14 59.60 -19.08 9.41
N LYS A 15 60.69 -18.33 9.19
CA LYS A 15 60.63 -16.89 8.88
C LYS A 15 59.95 -16.61 7.54
N ASN A 16 60.24 -17.40 6.52
CA ASN A 16 59.63 -17.25 5.20
C ASN A 16 58.15 -17.64 5.20
N LEU A 17 57.74 -18.62 6.01
CA LEU A 17 56.33 -18.99 6.20
C LEU A 17 55.54 -17.89 6.93
N TYR A 18 56.15 -17.25 7.92
CA TYR A 18 55.54 -16.14 8.68
C TYR A 18 55.35 -14.88 7.82
N ILE A 19 56.33 -14.57 6.96
CA ILE A 19 56.24 -13.47 6.00
C ILE A 19 55.17 -13.74 4.95
N LEU A 20 55.03 -14.99 4.48
CA LEU A 20 53.97 -15.37 3.55
C LEU A 20 52.57 -15.28 4.20
N PHE A 21 52.44 -15.64 5.49
CA PHE A 21 51.18 -15.52 6.23
C PHE A 21 50.78 -14.05 6.49
N LEU A 22 51.75 -13.18 6.78
CA LEU A 22 51.52 -11.73 6.95
C LEU A 22 51.20 -11.01 5.63
N LEU A 23 51.76 -11.48 4.52
CA LEU A 23 51.43 -10.96 3.18
C LEU A 23 50.06 -11.47 2.69
N PHE A 24 49.63 -12.67 3.08
CA PHE A 24 48.27 -13.15 2.78
C PHE A 24 47.19 -12.54 3.68
N SER A 25 47.49 -12.25 4.96
CA SER A 25 46.52 -11.59 5.86
C SER A 25 46.24 -10.13 5.49
N SER A 26 47.17 -9.48 4.78
CA SER A 26 47.01 -8.10 4.30
C SER A 26 46.28 -7.99 2.96
N PHE A 27 46.14 -9.08 2.20
CA PHE A 27 45.37 -9.12 0.95
C PHE A 27 43.93 -9.65 1.08
N ILE A 28 43.54 -10.19 2.25
CA ILE A 28 42.17 -10.70 2.48
C ILE A 28 41.29 -9.66 3.23
N LEU A 29 41.85 -8.51 3.66
CA LEU A 29 41.17 -7.56 4.53
C LEU A 29 40.94 -6.12 3.97
N PRO A 30 40.49 -5.94 2.71
CA PRO A 30 39.74 -4.72 2.39
C PRO A 30 38.40 -4.95 1.66
N HIS A 31 37.83 -6.16 1.68
CA HIS A 31 36.48 -6.41 1.14
C HIS A 31 35.37 -6.54 2.19
N LEU A 32 35.69 -6.40 3.47
CA LEU A 32 34.71 -6.24 4.56
C LEU A 32 34.40 -4.76 4.85
N PHE A 33 34.39 -3.91 3.82
CA PHE A 33 33.48 -2.77 3.86
C PHE A 33 32.09 -3.33 3.54
N LEU A 34 31.46 -3.91 4.56
CA LEU A 34 30.01 -3.97 4.65
C LEU A 34 29.54 -2.51 4.53
N TYR A 35 29.22 -2.09 3.31
CA TYR A 35 28.20 -1.08 3.13
C TYR A 35 26.99 -1.63 3.87
N ALA A 36 26.70 -1.06 5.04
CA ALA A 36 25.38 -1.18 5.62
C ALA A 36 24.45 -0.51 4.61
N GLU A 37 23.95 -1.29 3.67
CA GLU A 37 22.86 -0.89 2.81
C GLU A 37 21.71 -0.58 3.75
N GLU A 38 21.38 0.71 3.86
CA GLU A 38 20.33 1.20 4.72
C GLU A 38 19.05 0.49 4.28
N SER A 39 18.64 -0.52 5.04
CA SER A 39 17.56 -1.41 4.62
C SER A 39 16.26 -0.61 4.65
N ILE A 40 15.80 -0.14 3.50
CA ILE A 40 14.52 0.52 3.34
C ILE A 40 13.46 -0.40 3.96
N SER A 41 12.76 0.10 4.97
CA SER A 41 11.71 -0.67 5.63
C SER A 41 10.68 -1.10 4.59
N LYS A 42 10.20 -2.34 4.71
CA LYS A 42 9.19 -2.92 3.81
C LYS A 42 7.78 -2.64 4.36
N PRO A 43 6.84 -2.14 3.54
CA PRO A 43 5.47 -1.90 4.01
C PRO A 43 4.76 -3.21 4.32
N THR A 44 3.87 -3.19 5.31
CA THR A 44 2.95 -4.29 5.63
C THR A 44 1.78 -4.34 4.66
N ALA A 45 1.40 -3.20 4.08
CA ALA A 45 0.36 -3.14 3.06
C ALA A 45 0.63 -2.09 1.98
N LEU A 46 0.16 -2.39 0.77
CA LEU A 46 0.05 -1.45 -0.34
C LEU A 46 -1.42 -1.29 -0.69
N ILE A 47 -1.88 -0.05 -0.70
CA ILE A 47 -3.31 0.23 -0.67
C ILE A 47 -3.65 1.25 -1.75
N SER A 48 -4.76 1.02 -2.45
CA SER A 48 -5.45 2.03 -3.25
C SER A 48 -6.85 2.24 -2.67
N ALA A 49 -7.44 3.41 -2.84
CA ALA A 49 -8.75 3.73 -2.27
C ALA A 49 -9.68 4.36 -3.30
N LEU A 50 -10.99 4.17 -3.13
CA LEU A 50 -12.01 4.98 -3.80
C LEU A 50 -13.27 5.13 -2.97
N PHE A 51 -14.02 6.20 -3.22
CA PHE A 51 -15.40 6.30 -2.78
C PHE A 51 -16.30 5.54 -3.77
N TRP A 52 -17.06 4.57 -3.27
CA TRP A 52 -17.97 3.79 -4.12
C TRP A 52 -19.18 4.61 -4.58
N GLN A 53 -19.60 5.60 -3.79
CA GLN A 53 -20.70 6.51 -4.12
C GLN A 53 -20.24 7.60 -5.10
N LYS A 54 -21.12 7.95 -6.05
CA LYS A 54 -20.86 8.99 -7.05
C LYS A 54 -20.62 10.36 -6.38
N TYR A 55 -19.82 11.19 -7.05
CA TYR A 55 -19.57 12.61 -6.70
C TYR A 55 -18.91 12.84 -5.33
N SER A 56 -18.31 11.79 -4.74
CA SER A 56 -17.49 11.93 -3.56
C SER A 56 -16.04 12.18 -3.96
N ASN A 57 -15.45 13.23 -3.41
CA ASN A 57 -14.03 13.55 -3.53
C ASN A 57 -13.59 14.20 -2.21
N LYS A 58 -12.57 13.64 -1.56
CA LYS A 58 -12.05 14.13 -0.28
C LYS A 58 -10.53 14.02 -0.26
N THR A 59 -9.90 14.89 0.52
CA THR A 59 -8.50 14.72 0.91
C THR A 59 -8.47 14.10 2.28
N LEU A 60 -7.91 12.89 2.37
CA LEU A 60 -7.77 12.13 3.60
C LEU A 60 -6.34 12.27 4.13
N ILE A 61 -6.17 12.24 5.44
CA ILE A 61 -4.88 12.16 6.10
C ILE A 61 -4.78 10.77 6.74
N TYR A 62 -3.61 10.15 6.63
CA TYR A 62 -3.27 8.91 7.30
C TYR A 62 -1.81 8.90 7.76
N TRP A 63 -1.47 7.99 8.67
CA TRP A 63 -0.13 7.81 9.21
C TRP A 63 0.49 6.51 8.69
N PRO A 64 1.52 6.57 7.81
CA PRO A 64 2.13 5.37 7.23
C PRO A 64 2.64 4.38 8.28
N TRP A 65 3.17 4.88 9.40
CA TRP A 65 3.70 4.05 10.49
C TRP A 65 2.66 3.63 11.53
N GLY A 66 1.40 4.07 11.38
CA GLY A 66 0.34 3.82 12.37
C GLY A 66 0.59 4.50 13.71
N ASN A 67 1.35 5.59 13.71
CA ASN A 67 1.80 6.29 14.91
C ASN A 67 1.06 7.62 15.16
N GLU A 68 -0.25 7.65 14.91
CA GLU A 68 -1.06 8.88 14.99
C GLU A 68 -1.02 9.56 16.37
N GLU A 69 -0.83 8.80 17.44
CA GLU A 69 -0.76 9.28 18.82
C GLU A 69 0.65 9.73 19.24
N GLU A 70 1.68 9.52 18.40
CA GLU A 70 3.06 9.87 18.72
C GLU A 70 3.36 11.35 18.38
N ASN A 71 4.13 12.04 19.24
CA ASN A 71 4.50 13.45 19.03
C ASN A 71 5.31 13.70 17.75
N ASN A 72 6.06 12.69 17.29
CA ASN A 72 6.89 12.73 16.09
C ASN A 72 6.22 11.97 14.92
N SER A 73 4.89 11.94 14.91
CA SER A 73 4.12 11.23 13.91
C SER A 73 4.29 11.82 12.52
N THR A 74 4.39 10.93 11.52
CA THR A 74 4.46 11.33 10.12
C THR A 74 3.12 11.04 9.47
N ASN A 75 2.49 12.06 8.91
CA ASN A 75 1.22 11.93 8.20
C ASN A 75 1.35 12.35 6.74
N LEU A 76 0.49 11.80 5.89
CA LEU A 76 0.46 12.08 4.46
C LEU A 76 -0.97 12.35 3.99
N GLU A 77 -1.08 13.25 3.02
CA GLU A 77 -2.35 13.56 2.36
C GLU A 77 -2.61 12.62 1.18
N LEU A 78 -3.81 12.07 1.14
CA LEU A 78 -4.31 11.15 0.11
C LEU A 78 -5.59 11.72 -0.51
N LYS A 79 -5.55 12.05 -1.80
CA LYS A 79 -6.74 12.44 -2.55
C LYS A 79 -7.51 11.20 -2.99
N VAL A 80 -8.76 11.07 -2.54
CA VAL A 80 -9.64 9.93 -2.85
C VAL A 80 -10.89 10.44 -3.55
N GLY A 81 -11.14 9.93 -4.75
CA GLY A 81 -12.31 10.27 -5.57
C GLY A 81 -13.24 9.08 -5.77
N SER A 82 -14.30 9.31 -6.54
CA SER A 82 -15.28 8.28 -6.94
C SER A 82 -15.14 7.82 -8.39
N ASN A 83 -14.24 8.45 -9.15
CA ASN A 83 -14.07 8.19 -10.59
C ASN A 83 -12.94 7.19 -10.92
N GLY A 84 -12.16 6.78 -9.93
CA GLY A 84 -11.01 5.90 -10.12
C GLY A 84 -10.28 5.61 -8.81
N LEU A 85 -9.29 4.72 -8.88
CA LEU A 85 -8.41 4.44 -7.76
C LEU A 85 -7.60 5.70 -7.42
N SER A 86 -7.41 5.95 -6.13
CA SER A 86 -6.42 6.90 -5.63
C SER A 86 -5.01 6.50 -6.08
N LYS A 87 -4.05 7.41 -5.89
CA LYS A 87 -2.64 7.01 -5.88
C LYS A 87 -2.44 5.87 -4.87
N LYS A 88 -1.71 4.83 -5.27
CA LYS A 88 -1.32 3.74 -4.37
C LYS A 88 -0.46 4.31 -3.24
N PHE A 89 -0.68 3.85 -2.02
CA PHE A 89 0.00 4.34 -0.83
C PHE A 89 0.46 3.18 0.08
N ALA A 90 1.55 3.42 0.81
CA ALA A 90 2.19 2.43 1.66
C ALA A 90 1.73 2.57 3.11
N TYR A 91 1.58 1.43 3.78
CA TYR A 91 1.37 1.35 5.22
C TYR A 91 2.36 0.36 5.83
N TYR A 92 2.95 0.74 6.95
CA TYR A 92 4.00 0.05 7.69
C TYR A 92 3.53 -0.39 9.09
N GLY A 93 2.41 0.17 9.55
CA GLY A 93 1.86 -0.18 10.85
C GLY A 93 1.34 -1.63 10.91
N GLN A 94 1.07 -2.08 12.13
CA GLN A 94 0.68 -3.45 12.43
C GLN A 94 -0.81 -3.58 12.80
N LYS A 95 -1.48 -2.45 13.01
CA LYS A 95 -2.85 -2.35 13.54
C LYS A 95 -3.76 -1.63 12.55
N ASN A 96 -4.95 -1.24 13.01
CA ASN A 96 -5.93 -0.52 12.22
C ASN A 96 -5.33 0.74 11.57
N LEU A 97 -5.83 1.04 10.38
CA LEU A 97 -5.47 2.23 9.64
C LEU A 97 -6.63 3.22 9.68
N ASN A 98 -6.38 4.36 10.30
CA ASN A 98 -7.35 5.44 10.46
C ASN A 98 -7.20 6.49 9.36
N PHE A 99 -8.34 7.05 8.96
CA PHE A 99 -8.41 8.10 7.95
C PHE A 99 -9.15 9.31 8.49
N TYR A 100 -8.53 10.47 8.37
CA TYR A 100 -9.06 11.74 8.84
C TYR A 100 -9.31 12.65 7.64
N GLU A 101 -10.33 13.51 7.68
CA GLU A 101 -10.64 14.40 6.56
C GLU A 101 -9.95 15.76 6.72
N LYS A 102 -9.16 16.16 5.72
CA LYS A 102 -8.69 17.54 5.58
C LYS A 102 -9.68 18.33 4.73
N LYS A 103 -10.28 19.35 5.33
CA LYS A 103 -11.17 20.30 4.64
C LYS A 103 -10.37 21.53 4.21
N TYR A 104 -10.62 21.99 2.99
CA TYR A 104 -10.11 23.27 2.49
C TYR A 104 -11.30 24.22 2.38
N PHE A 105 -11.11 25.43 2.89
CA PHE A 105 -12.14 26.48 2.87
C PHE A 105 -11.61 27.68 2.11
N SER A 106 -12.42 28.21 1.20
CA SER A 106 -12.13 29.44 0.47
C SER A 106 -12.32 30.66 1.37
N PRO A 107 -11.66 31.81 1.07
CA PRO A 107 -11.86 33.04 1.83
C PRO A 107 -13.33 33.47 1.94
N ARG A 108 -14.11 33.21 0.89
CA ARG A 108 -15.56 33.47 0.87
C ARG A 108 -16.29 32.59 1.87
N GLU A 109 -16.01 31.29 1.91
CA GLU A 109 -16.63 30.38 2.88
C GLU A 109 -16.29 30.79 4.32
N ILE A 110 -15.04 31.15 4.59
CA ILE A 110 -14.59 31.60 5.91
C ILE A 110 -15.32 32.88 6.33
N SER A 111 -15.55 33.82 5.40
CA SER A 111 -16.27 35.07 5.69
C SER A 111 -17.75 34.87 6.07
N LEU A 112 -18.33 33.73 5.68
CA LEU A 112 -19.73 33.37 5.93
C LEU A 112 -19.89 32.48 7.17
N MET A 113 -18.80 32.02 7.77
CA MET A 113 -18.82 31.15 8.95
C MET A 113 -18.99 31.95 10.24
N SER A 114 -19.73 31.36 11.17
CA SER A 114 -19.75 31.77 12.57
C SER A 114 -18.40 31.54 13.25
N GLU A 115 -18.13 32.22 14.36
CA GLU A 115 -16.90 32.01 15.14
C GLU A 115 -16.72 30.55 15.59
N LYS A 116 -17.83 29.89 15.96
CA LYS A 116 -17.82 28.45 16.31
C LYS A 116 -17.42 27.57 15.13
N GLU A 117 -17.85 27.89 13.91
CA GLU A 117 -17.44 27.13 12.72
C GLU A 117 -15.96 27.35 12.39
N LYS A 118 -15.44 28.56 12.62
CA LYS A 118 -14.01 28.86 12.47
C LYS A 118 -13.14 28.11 13.47
N GLU A 119 -13.60 27.94 14.71
CA GLU A 119 -12.94 27.09 15.72
C GLU A 119 -12.84 25.63 15.23
N LEU A 120 -13.93 25.11 14.65
CA LEU A 120 -14.01 23.75 14.11
C LEU A 120 -13.23 23.56 12.79
N MET A 121 -12.80 24.62 12.11
CA MET A 121 -12.05 24.51 10.85
C MET A 121 -10.71 23.79 11.00
N ASN A 122 -10.09 23.90 12.17
CA ASN A 122 -8.80 23.27 12.47
C ASN A 122 -8.95 21.80 12.87
N GLU A 123 -10.18 21.31 13.05
CA GLU A 123 -10.41 19.90 13.33
C GLU A 123 -10.19 19.05 12.07
N THR A 124 -9.39 18.00 12.23
CA THR A 124 -9.29 16.91 11.27
C THR A 124 -10.09 15.73 11.83
N PRO A 125 -11.38 15.58 11.51
CA PRO A 125 -12.20 14.53 12.10
C PRO A 125 -11.84 13.16 11.54
N LEU A 126 -11.88 12.13 12.39
CA LEU A 126 -11.82 10.73 11.97
C LEU A 126 -13.06 10.39 11.15
N VAL A 127 -12.87 10.01 9.89
CA VAL A 127 -13.97 9.72 8.95
C VAL A 127 -14.08 8.25 8.58
N ALA A 128 -13.02 7.46 8.77
CA ALA A 128 -13.05 6.03 8.51
C ALA A 128 -11.94 5.30 9.28
N GLU A 129 -12.19 4.03 9.58
CA GLU A 129 -11.23 3.12 10.18
C GLU A 129 -11.22 1.82 9.37
N PHE A 130 -10.04 1.36 9.00
CA PHE A 130 -9.82 0.10 8.32
C PHE A 130 -9.26 -0.91 9.32
N PRO A 131 -10.05 -1.92 9.74
CA PRO A 131 -9.55 -3.01 10.56
C PRO A 131 -8.47 -3.76 9.80
N PHE A 132 -7.25 -3.71 10.31
CA PHE A 132 -6.08 -4.29 9.67
C PHE A 132 -5.22 -5.06 10.67
N SER A 133 -4.67 -6.16 10.19
CA SER A 133 -3.72 -6.99 10.93
C SER A 133 -2.68 -7.45 9.94
N ALA A 134 -1.45 -7.01 10.16
CA ALA A 134 -0.33 -7.37 9.31
C ALA A 134 -0.03 -8.86 9.43
N LYS A 135 0.31 -9.47 8.30
CA LYS A 135 0.85 -10.82 8.25
C LYS A 135 2.36 -10.76 8.18
N GLN A 136 2.99 -11.68 8.91
CA GLN A 136 4.45 -11.79 8.91
C GLN A 136 4.97 -12.07 7.50
N ASP A 137 5.98 -11.31 7.10
CA ASP A 137 6.71 -11.40 5.82
C ASP A 137 5.89 -11.19 4.52
N GLU A 138 4.61 -10.83 4.62
CA GLU A 138 3.71 -10.62 3.48
C GLU A 138 3.35 -9.13 3.32
N ILE A 139 3.53 -8.58 2.10
CA ILE A 139 2.89 -7.30 1.75
C ILE A 139 1.48 -7.60 1.30
N GLN A 140 0.50 -7.12 2.06
CA GLN A 140 -0.90 -7.28 1.70
C GLN A 140 -1.35 -6.15 0.77
N GLU A 141 -1.93 -6.49 -0.37
CA GLU A 141 -2.42 -5.50 -1.33
C GLU A 141 -3.95 -5.39 -1.30
N PHE A 142 -4.48 -4.17 -1.20
CA PHE A 142 -5.93 -3.92 -1.15
C PHE A 142 -6.37 -2.77 -2.03
N ILE A 143 -7.61 -2.87 -2.53
CA ILE A 143 -8.42 -1.71 -2.87
C ILE A 143 -9.45 -1.50 -1.75
N LEU A 144 -9.43 -0.33 -1.10
CA LEU A 144 -10.40 0.05 -0.09
C LEU A 144 -11.59 0.77 -0.73
N LEU A 145 -12.79 0.20 -0.61
CA LEU A 145 -14.02 0.85 -1.00
C LEU A 145 -14.61 1.60 0.19
N PHE A 146 -14.64 2.92 0.11
CA PHE A 146 -15.29 3.79 1.09
C PHE A 146 -16.77 3.92 0.73
N ILE A 147 -17.62 3.49 1.66
CA ILE A 147 -19.08 3.58 1.53
C ILE A 147 -19.61 4.35 2.73
N LYS A 148 -20.18 5.53 2.48
CA LYS A 148 -20.84 6.34 3.50
C LYS A 148 -21.90 5.53 4.23
N ASP A 149 -21.78 5.47 5.54
CA ASP A 149 -22.78 4.92 6.45
C ASP A 149 -23.80 6.00 6.78
N SER A 150 -25.08 5.73 6.50
CA SER A 150 -26.16 6.66 6.77
C SER A 150 -26.43 6.84 8.27
N GLN A 151 -26.07 5.86 9.10
CA GLN A 151 -26.34 5.91 10.54
C GLN A 151 -25.30 6.75 11.30
N THR A 152 -24.03 6.56 10.99
CA THR A 152 -22.91 7.19 11.72
C THR A 152 -22.37 8.44 11.01
N GLY A 153 -22.70 8.63 9.72
CA GLY A 153 -22.13 9.70 8.89
C GLY A 153 -20.68 9.46 8.46
N ARG A 154 -20.00 8.47 9.06
CA ARG A 154 -18.64 8.02 8.71
C ARG A 154 -18.65 7.08 7.49
N PHE A 155 -17.48 6.75 6.96
CA PHE A 155 -17.35 5.76 5.90
C PHE A 155 -17.05 4.38 6.48
N LYS A 156 -17.81 3.38 6.05
CA LYS A 156 -17.43 1.97 6.18
C LYS A 156 -16.45 1.63 5.07
N ILE A 157 -15.40 0.89 5.43
CA ILE A 157 -14.38 0.43 4.49
C ILE A 157 -14.64 -1.04 4.17
N TYR A 158 -14.75 -1.33 2.88
CA TYR A 158 -14.82 -2.70 2.36
C TYR A 158 -13.52 -3.01 1.60
N PRO A 159 -12.63 -3.85 2.15
CA PRO A 159 -11.38 -4.20 1.48
C PRO A 159 -11.62 -5.23 0.37
N LEU A 160 -11.09 -4.96 -0.82
CA LEU A 160 -10.96 -5.92 -1.91
C LEU A 160 -9.51 -6.40 -1.98
N PRO A 161 -9.23 -7.70 -1.76
CA PRO A 161 -7.87 -8.23 -1.90
C PRO A 161 -7.35 -8.09 -3.33
N PHE A 162 -6.21 -7.44 -3.51
CA PHE A 162 -5.71 -7.03 -4.83
C PHE A 162 -4.26 -7.46 -5.11
N SER A 163 -3.80 -8.55 -4.50
CA SER A 163 -2.43 -9.03 -4.68
C SER A 163 -2.14 -9.50 -6.11
N LYS A 164 -0.87 -9.39 -6.53
CA LYS A 164 -0.42 -9.83 -7.87
C LYS A 164 -0.67 -11.31 -8.12
N GLN A 165 -0.72 -12.14 -7.08
CA GLN A 165 -1.06 -13.56 -7.18
C GLN A 165 -2.55 -13.77 -7.47
N ARG A 166 -3.42 -12.92 -6.92
CA ARG A 166 -4.88 -13.03 -7.12
C ARG A 166 -5.31 -12.43 -8.45
N ILE A 167 -4.74 -11.29 -8.83
CA ILE A 167 -4.99 -10.63 -10.11
C ILE A 167 -3.63 -10.24 -10.69
N PRO A 168 -3.03 -11.10 -11.52
CA PRO A 168 -1.79 -10.78 -12.23
C PRO A 168 -1.96 -9.62 -13.21
N PHE A 169 -0.85 -8.99 -13.59
CA PHE A 169 -0.86 -8.03 -14.68
C PHE A 169 -1.21 -8.70 -16.02
N GLY A 170 -1.98 -7.99 -16.84
CA GLY A 170 -2.63 -8.51 -18.04
C GLY A 170 -3.95 -9.23 -17.77
N SER A 171 -4.48 -9.21 -16.54
CA SER A 171 -5.70 -9.95 -16.19
C SER A 171 -6.75 -9.11 -15.46
N TYR A 172 -8.00 -9.56 -15.54
CA TYR A 172 -9.14 -8.89 -14.97
C TYR A 172 -10.12 -9.87 -14.30
N HIS A 173 -10.68 -9.45 -13.16
CA HIS A 173 -11.80 -10.12 -12.52
C HIS A 173 -13.11 -9.48 -12.90
N PHE A 174 -13.96 -10.24 -13.58
CA PHE A 174 -15.33 -9.87 -13.88
C PHE A 174 -16.22 -10.31 -12.74
N ILE A 175 -17.05 -9.41 -12.21
CA ILE A 175 -17.90 -9.65 -11.04
C ILE A 175 -19.31 -9.18 -11.35
N SER A 176 -20.28 -10.09 -11.34
CA SER A 176 -21.69 -9.74 -11.47
C SER A 176 -22.30 -9.43 -10.11
N GLN A 177 -22.88 -8.25 -9.99
CA GLN A 177 -23.76 -7.85 -8.89
C GLN A 177 -25.22 -7.75 -9.35
N ALA A 178 -25.50 -8.14 -10.60
CA ALA A 178 -26.85 -8.22 -11.13
C ALA A 178 -27.63 -9.36 -10.47
N ARG A 179 -28.97 -9.26 -10.52
CA ARG A 179 -29.88 -10.31 -10.04
C ARG A 179 -30.26 -11.30 -11.16
N GLU A 180 -29.70 -11.10 -12.34
CA GLU A 180 -29.97 -11.85 -13.56
C GLU A 180 -28.64 -12.34 -14.15
N GLU A 181 -28.72 -13.34 -15.02
CA GLU A 181 -27.57 -13.80 -15.78
C GLU A 181 -27.16 -12.76 -16.82
N LEU A 182 -25.87 -12.42 -16.82
CA LEU A 182 -25.25 -11.56 -17.81
C LEU A 182 -24.40 -12.41 -18.76
N ASN A 183 -24.60 -12.21 -20.05
CA ASN A 183 -23.88 -12.93 -21.10
C ASN A 183 -22.84 -12.00 -21.73
N PHE A 184 -21.65 -12.50 -22.04
CA PHE A 184 -20.56 -11.70 -22.57
C PHE A 184 -19.92 -12.36 -23.78
N THR A 185 -19.45 -11.52 -24.70
CA THR A 185 -18.47 -11.91 -25.71
C THR A 185 -17.18 -11.14 -25.45
N ILE A 186 -16.06 -11.86 -25.36
CA ILE A 186 -14.71 -11.30 -25.30
C ILE A 186 -14.05 -11.69 -26.63
N ASN A 187 -13.95 -10.74 -27.55
CA ASN A 187 -13.66 -11.02 -28.96
C ASN A 187 -14.62 -12.10 -29.51
N GLN A 188 -14.12 -13.32 -29.73
CA GLN A 188 -14.90 -14.45 -30.24
C GLN A 188 -15.38 -15.40 -29.12
N ASP A 189 -14.77 -15.32 -27.93
CA ASP A 189 -15.07 -16.20 -26.81
C ASP A 189 -16.33 -15.75 -26.07
N ARG A 190 -17.09 -16.71 -25.54
CA ARG A 190 -18.33 -16.46 -24.81
C ARG A 190 -18.20 -16.88 -23.36
N MET A 191 -18.79 -16.10 -22.47
CA MET A 191 -18.95 -16.47 -21.07
C MET A 191 -20.26 -15.91 -20.51
N SER A 192 -20.75 -16.50 -19.43
CA SER A 192 -21.87 -15.97 -18.65
C SER A 192 -21.44 -15.72 -17.21
N LEU A 193 -22.16 -14.82 -16.54
CA LEU A 193 -22.04 -14.55 -15.11
C LEU A 193 -23.45 -14.50 -14.51
N GLY A 194 -23.76 -15.47 -13.67
CA GLY A 194 -24.94 -15.46 -12.81
C GLY A 194 -24.84 -14.42 -11.67
N PRO A 195 -25.88 -14.32 -10.84
CA PRO A 195 -25.90 -13.39 -9.70
C PRO A 195 -24.77 -13.68 -8.69
N GLY A 196 -23.91 -12.69 -8.43
CA GLY A 196 -22.78 -12.82 -7.50
C GLY A 196 -21.57 -13.59 -8.04
N GLU A 197 -21.67 -14.11 -9.28
CA GLU A 197 -20.59 -14.88 -9.88
C GLU A 197 -19.41 -14.01 -10.29
N LYS A 198 -18.24 -14.68 -10.35
CA LYS A 198 -16.95 -14.07 -10.64
C LYS A 198 -16.25 -14.92 -11.69
N ASN A 199 -15.63 -14.27 -12.68
CA ASN A 199 -14.83 -14.96 -13.67
C ASN A 199 -13.48 -14.23 -13.86
N PHE A 200 -12.40 -15.00 -13.89
CA PHE A 200 -11.05 -14.51 -14.11
C PHE A 200 -10.70 -14.62 -15.59
N GLN A 201 -10.25 -13.52 -16.16
CA GLN A 201 -9.86 -13.45 -17.56
C GLN A 201 -8.43 -12.95 -17.68
N ASP A 202 -7.56 -13.81 -18.22
CA ASP A 202 -6.16 -13.50 -18.49
C ASP A 202 -5.98 -13.15 -19.95
N PHE A 203 -5.86 -11.86 -20.20
CA PHE A 203 -5.70 -11.30 -21.54
C PHE A 203 -4.24 -11.31 -22.02
N SER A 204 -3.28 -11.56 -21.13
CA SER A 204 -1.86 -11.67 -21.51
C SER A 204 -1.61 -12.82 -22.50
N LYS A 205 -2.50 -13.83 -22.51
CA LYS A 205 -2.49 -14.96 -23.44
C LYS A 205 -2.88 -14.59 -24.87
N LEU A 206 -3.52 -13.44 -25.08
CA LEU A 206 -4.00 -12.98 -26.39
C LEU A 206 -2.92 -12.16 -27.12
N THR A 207 -1.73 -12.73 -27.30
CA THR A 207 -0.50 -12.02 -27.72
C THR A 207 -0.59 -11.28 -29.06
N ASN A 208 -1.43 -11.73 -29.99
CA ASN A 208 -1.62 -11.13 -31.31
C ASN A 208 -2.86 -10.22 -31.42
N THR A 209 -3.50 -9.94 -30.30
CA THR A 209 -4.75 -9.17 -30.27
C THR A 209 -4.51 -7.84 -29.56
N PRO A 210 -4.29 -6.74 -30.31
CA PRO A 210 -3.94 -5.45 -29.71
C PRO A 210 -5.12 -4.80 -28.97
N MET A 211 -6.35 -5.15 -29.34
CA MET A 211 -7.58 -4.63 -28.77
C MET A 211 -8.51 -5.77 -28.40
N ILE A 212 -9.05 -5.71 -27.18
CA ILE A 212 -9.95 -6.70 -26.63
C ILE A 212 -11.33 -6.07 -26.57
N GLN A 213 -12.23 -6.58 -27.40
CA GLN A 213 -13.62 -6.12 -27.40
C GLN A 213 -14.42 -6.94 -26.40
N VAL A 214 -14.95 -6.28 -25.38
CA VAL A 214 -15.88 -6.87 -24.42
C VAL A 214 -17.27 -6.33 -24.70
N THR A 215 -18.20 -7.23 -25.02
CA THR A 215 -19.60 -6.90 -25.23
C THR A 215 -20.47 -7.67 -24.25
N GLY A 216 -21.37 -6.98 -23.55
CA GLY A 216 -22.28 -7.55 -22.56
C GLY A 216 -23.72 -7.52 -23.05
N TYR A 217 -24.44 -8.60 -22.83
CA TYR A 217 -25.82 -8.86 -23.21
C TYR A 217 -26.63 -9.33 -22.00
N ARG A 218 -27.89 -8.91 -21.92
CA ARG A 218 -28.87 -9.43 -20.96
C ARG A 218 -30.12 -9.85 -21.70
N ARG A 219 -30.89 -10.76 -21.11
CA ARG A 219 -32.14 -11.24 -21.69
C ARG A 219 -33.29 -10.31 -21.30
N GLU A 220 -33.98 -9.75 -22.29
CA GLU A 220 -35.20 -8.96 -22.12
C GLU A 220 -36.23 -9.45 -23.12
N ASP A 221 -37.46 -9.75 -22.68
CA ASP A 221 -38.56 -10.20 -23.55
C ASP A 221 -38.19 -11.36 -24.49
N ASN A 222 -37.40 -12.32 -23.97
CA ASN A 222 -36.81 -13.45 -24.70
C ASN A 222 -35.73 -13.11 -25.75
N GLU A 223 -35.30 -11.86 -25.86
CA GLU A 223 -34.21 -11.44 -26.74
C GLU A 223 -32.96 -11.02 -25.96
N TYR A 224 -31.78 -11.22 -26.56
CA TYR A 224 -30.52 -10.73 -25.98
C TYR A 224 -30.28 -9.28 -26.39
N LYS A 225 -30.43 -8.35 -25.43
CA LYS A 225 -30.14 -6.93 -25.64
C LYS A 225 -28.76 -6.58 -25.12
N LYS A 226 -27.97 -5.91 -25.96
CA LYS A 226 -26.64 -5.41 -25.61
C LYS A 226 -26.75 -4.27 -24.61
N PHE A 227 -26.07 -4.38 -23.47
CA PHE A 227 -26.02 -3.33 -22.45
C PHE A 227 -24.63 -2.68 -22.33
N TYR A 228 -23.58 -3.34 -22.80
CA TYR A 228 -22.20 -2.89 -22.68
C TYR A 228 -21.40 -3.26 -23.92
N SER A 229 -20.49 -2.37 -24.33
CA SER A 229 -19.57 -2.61 -25.44
C SER A 229 -18.38 -1.68 -25.25
N GLN A 230 -17.21 -2.23 -24.93
CA GLN A 230 -16.00 -1.44 -24.75
C GLN A 230 -14.80 -2.18 -25.32
N ASN A 231 -13.92 -1.44 -25.96
CA ASN A 231 -12.62 -1.93 -26.36
C ASN A 231 -11.58 -1.58 -25.30
N PHE A 232 -10.78 -2.57 -24.92
CA PHE A 232 -9.64 -2.41 -24.04
C PHE A 232 -8.38 -2.59 -24.87
N SER A 233 -7.39 -1.71 -24.67
CA SER A 233 -6.03 -2.03 -25.14
C SER A 233 -5.59 -3.31 -24.44
N ASN A 234 -5.09 -4.29 -25.19
CA ASN A 234 -4.45 -5.45 -24.58
C ASN A 234 -3.13 -4.99 -23.95
N ASN A 235 -3.18 -4.75 -22.64
CA ASN A 235 -2.08 -4.16 -21.91
C ASN A 235 -1.67 -5.08 -20.77
N LYS A 236 -0.54 -5.76 -20.98
CA LYS A 236 0.08 -6.67 -20.00
C LYS A 236 0.55 -5.96 -18.73
N ASN A 237 0.58 -4.62 -18.69
CA ASN A 237 0.95 -3.83 -17.52
C ASN A 237 -0.27 -3.32 -16.76
N ARG A 238 -1.49 -3.77 -17.10
CA ARG A 238 -2.72 -3.40 -16.41
C ARG A 238 -3.39 -4.59 -15.77
N ARG A 239 -4.03 -4.36 -14.63
CA ARG A 239 -4.90 -5.34 -13.99
C ARG A 239 -6.08 -4.67 -13.32
N GLY A 240 -7.13 -5.42 -13.04
CA GLY A 240 -8.27 -4.81 -12.37
C GLY A 240 -9.49 -5.68 -12.12
N TYR A 241 -10.52 -5.00 -11.66
CA TYR A 241 -11.87 -5.51 -11.49
C TYR A 241 -12.84 -4.81 -12.44
N LEU A 242 -13.77 -5.58 -13.00
CA LEU A 242 -14.95 -5.12 -13.70
C LEU A 242 -16.19 -5.54 -12.93
N PHE A 243 -16.88 -4.58 -12.33
CA PHE A 243 -18.14 -4.81 -11.64
C PHE A 243 -19.31 -4.50 -12.57
N PHE A 244 -20.27 -5.42 -12.66
CA PHE A 244 -21.51 -5.26 -13.39
C PHE A 244 -22.67 -5.16 -12.39
N SER A 245 -23.10 -3.92 -12.11
CA SER A 245 -24.09 -3.64 -11.07
C SER A 245 -25.41 -3.16 -11.69
N PRO A 246 -26.56 -3.48 -11.09
CA PRO A 246 -27.83 -2.90 -11.53
C PRO A 246 -27.86 -1.38 -11.27
N ASP A 247 -28.27 -0.60 -12.25
CA ASP A 247 -28.56 0.83 -12.15
C ASP A 247 -29.91 1.12 -12.80
N ARG A 248 -30.97 1.12 -11.98
CA ARG A 248 -32.37 1.19 -12.41
C ARG A 248 -32.69 0.06 -13.40
N LYS A 249 -33.06 0.41 -14.64
CA LYS A 249 -33.31 -0.54 -15.74
C LYS A 249 -32.06 -0.84 -16.56
N ARG A 250 -30.85 -0.47 -16.15
CA ARG A 250 -29.60 -0.68 -16.90
C ARG A 250 -28.60 -1.46 -16.07
N ILE A 251 -27.53 -1.93 -16.71
CA ILE A 251 -26.33 -2.42 -16.03
C ILE A 251 -25.27 -1.33 -16.08
N LYS A 252 -24.81 -0.90 -14.92
CA LYS A 252 -23.65 -0.02 -14.77
C LYS A 252 -22.39 -0.88 -14.71
N VAL A 253 -21.40 -0.51 -15.50
CA VAL A 253 -20.05 -1.09 -15.40
C VAL A 253 -19.16 -0.16 -14.59
N THR A 254 -18.52 -0.69 -13.55
CA THR A 254 -17.52 0.03 -12.76
C THR A 254 -16.18 -0.67 -12.90
N LEU A 255 -15.18 0.06 -13.40
CA LEU A 255 -13.86 -0.45 -13.71
C LEU A 255 -12.86 0.08 -12.69
N LEU A 256 -12.20 -0.82 -11.96
CA LEU A 256 -11.13 -0.49 -11.03
C LEU A 256 -9.83 -1.07 -11.60
N MET A 257 -8.91 -0.21 -12.01
CA MET A 257 -7.66 -0.64 -12.64
C MET A 257 -6.45 0.05 -12.04
N GLU A 258 -5.34 -0.67 -12.04
CA GLU A 258 -4.02 -0.10 -11.83
C GLU A 258 -3.08 -0.45 -12.98
N ASN A 259 -2.02 0.35 -13.13
CA ASN A 259 -0.88 0.02 -13.98
C ASN A 259 0.25 -0.56 -13.12
N ASP A 260 1.21 -1.25 -13.77
CA ASP A 260 2.46 -1.70 -13.15
C ASP A 260 3.42 -0.52 -13.01
N ASP A 261 3.11 0.35 -12.04
CA ASP A 261 3.96 1.49 -11.70
C ASP A 261 5.07 1.07 -10.72
N PRO A 262 6.27 1.67 -10.79
CA PRO A 262 7.37 1.37 -9.86
C PRO A 262 6.97 1.60 -8.39
N ILE A 263 7.53 0.82 -7.47
CA ILE A 263 7.16 0.91 -6.05
C ILE A 263 7.55 2.27 -5.44
N GLU A 264 8.58 2.92 -5.97
CA GLU A 264 9.05 4.26 -5.59
C GLU A 264 8.01 5.34 -5.90
N SER A 265 7.09 5.06 -6.82
CA SER A 265 5.98 5.96 -7.10
C SER A 265 4.89 5.91 -6.03
N VAL A 266 4.84 4.87 -5.19
CA VAL A 266 3.83 4.70 -4.13
C VAL A 266 3.98 5.80 -3.08
N LEU A 267 2.86 6.44 -2.73
CA LEU A 267 2.86 7.48 -1.71
C LEU A 267 3.31 6.92 -0.36
N GLY A 268 4.32 7.54 0.24
CA GLY A 268 4.86 7.14 1.55
C GLY A 268 5.81 5.96 1.50
N TYR A 269 6.14 5.42 0.32
CA TYR A 269 7.16 4.37 0.23
C TYR A 269 8.55 4.93 0.57
N GLY A 270 9.29 4.18 1.38
CA GLY A 270 10.64 4.53 1.82
C GLY A 270 10.71 5.66 2.85
N ILE A 271 9.57 6.13 3.37
CA ILE A 271 9.56 7.17 4.41
C ILE A 271 10.12 6.60 5.71
N GLU A 272 11.09 7.27 6.31
CA GLU A 272 11.67 6.83 7.59
C GLU A 272 10.68 7.02 8.74
N ARG A 273 10.78 6.15 9.76
CA ARG A 273 10.10 6.39 11.04
C ARG A 273 10.96 7.36 11.82
N VAL A 274 10.43 8.56 12.12
CA VAL A 274 11.11 9.49 13.01
C VAL A 274 11.33 8.77 14.35
N LYS A 275 12.58 8.62 14.77
CA LYS A 275 12.92 8.05 16.09
C LYS A 275 12.75 9.14 17.15
N LYS A 276 12.35 8.75 18.36
CA LYS A 276 12.31 9.64 19.51
C LYS A 276 13.76 9.92 19.91
N GLU A 277 14.17 11.19 20.00
CA GLU A 277 15.35 11.54 20.79
C GLU A 277 15.02 11.20 22.25
N GLU A 278 15.66 10.17 22.79
CA GLU A 278 15.68 9.94 24.23
C GLU A 278 16.37 11.15 24.84
N LYS A 279 15.61 12.04 25.48
CA LYS A 279 16.20 13.01 26.39
C LYS A 279 16.80 12.19 27.53
N GLU A 280 18.12 12.09 27.55
CA GLU A 280 18.85 11.69 28.74
C GLU A 280 18.44 12.65 29.86
N GLU A 281 17.69 12.12 30.81
CA GLU A 281 17.39 12.81 32.07
C GLU A 281 18.72 12.84 32.84
N ILE A 282 19.45 13.96 32.71
CA ILE A 282 20.64 14.21 33.53
C ILE A 282 20.14 14.35 34.97
N GLU A 283 20.30 13.27 35.73
CA GLU A 283 20.08 13.23 37.18
C GLU A 283 21.10 14.19 37.82
N ASP A 284 20.69 15.44 38.07
CA ASP A 284 21.47 16.44 38.79
C ASP A 284 21.58 16.00 40.26
N LYS A 285 22.63 15.21 40.56
CA LYS A 285 23.06 14.91 41.93
C LYS A 285 23.81 16.12 42.46
N THR A 286 23.07 17.14 42.90
CA THR A 286 23.63 18.17 43.76
C THR A 286 23.90 17.56 45.15
N PRO A 287 25.12 17.62 45.72
CA PRO A 287 25.37 17.10 47.05
C PRO A 287 24.75 18.03 48.10
N LEU A 288 23.88 17.46 48.96
CA LEU A 288 23.33 18.14 50.12
C LEU A 288 24.46 18.44 51.13
N ALA A 289 24.79 19.72 51.32
CA ALA A 289 25.71 20.15 52.37
C ALA A 289 25.13 19.84 53.75
N SER A 290 25.91 19.17 54.59
CA SER A 290 25.58 18.84 55.97
C SER A 290 25.63 20.09 56.86
N PRO A 291 24.70 20.29 57.81
CA PRO A 291 24.79 21.41 58.74
C PRO A 291 25.78 21.12 59.87
N THR A 292 26.74 22.02 60.05
CA THR A 292 27.69 22.06 61.17
C THR A 292 26.96 22.38 62.47
N SER A 293 27.06 21.49 63.47
CA SER A 293 26.65 21.77 64.85
C SER A 293 27.72 22.60 65.56
N ILE A 294 27.35 23.75 66.14
CA ILE A 294 28.15 24.42 67.16
C ILE A 294 27.22 24.85 68.29
N ILE A 295 27.33 24.19 69.44
CA ILE A 295 26.93 24.73 70.75
C ILE A 295 27.98 24.23 71.75
N PRO A 296 28.49 25.11 72.62
CA PRO A 296 28.25 24.92 74.05
C PRO A 296 27.43 26.05 74.66
#